data_AF-A0A8I3AGY1-F1
#
_entry.id   AF-A0A8I3AGY1-F1
#
_cell.length_a   1.000
_cell.length_b   1.000
_cell.length_c   1.000
_cell.angle_alpha   90.00
_cell.angle_beta   90.00
_cell.angle_gamma   90.00
#
_symmetry.space_group_name_H-M   'P 1'
#
loop_
_entity.id
_entity.type
_entity.pdbx_description
1 polymer ?
#
loop_
_entity_poly.entity_id
_entity_poly.type
_entity_poly.pdbx_seq_one_letter_code
_entity_poly.pdbx_strand_id
1 'polypeptide(L)'
;MPDLDPYDFTVAWIAPLAIEAEAAIHMLDGLHPGRFALKRGDDYVYIAGHLQGHNIIIATLPTGQEYGTGSAAAIASQVKSFFPNIWFGLLVGVAAGLPNLARAPPRDIRLGDVLVAVANGEKPGLVAYDLGKDTGGDLELLHSGRVLANTESVVLSAITSINHHMPYDSQIFLQHFVSLQKKVEAKRTFVDPGQDKDKLYDTDDKGKTIEVQR
;
A
#
# COMPACT_ATOMS: atom_id res chain seq x y z
N MET A 1 19.49 21.26 -12.62
CA MET A 1 19.21 20.36 -11.48
C MET A 1 20.25 19.26 -11.49
N PRO A 2 20.81 18.87 -10.32
CA PRO A 2 21.79 17.79 -10.25
C PRO A 2 21.16 16.46 -10.66
N ASP A 3 21.99 15.54 -11.15
CA ASP A 3 21.57 14.17 -11.43
C ASP A 3 21.75 13.35 -10.14
N LEU A 4 20.74 12.57 -9.80
CA LEU A 4 20.73 11.68 -8.64
C LEU A 4 21.30 10.32 -9.03
N ASP A 5 22.08 9.73 -8.12
CA ASP A 5 22.64 8.39 -8.31
C ASP A 5 21.62 7.31 -7.89
N PRO A 6 21.17 6.42 -8.79
CA PRO A 6 20.27 5.33 -8.43
C PRO A 6 20.83 4.36 -7.39
N TYR A 7 22.16 4.32 -7.20
CA TYR A 7 22.79 3.47 -6.18
C TYR A 7 22.56 3.98 -4.75
N ASP A 8 22.16 5.24 -4.56
CA ASP A 8 21.95 5.81 -3.23
C ASP A 8 20.61 5.41 -2.59
N PHE A 9 19.72 4.74 -3.34
CA PHE A 9 18.34 4.45 -2.94
C PHE A 9 18.14 2.98 -2.60
N THR A 10 17.45 2.73 -1.49
CA THR A 10 17.34 1.38 -0.90
C THR A 10 15.90 0.91 -0.68
N VAL A 11 14.93 1.82 -0.67
CA VAL A 11 13.51 1.48 -0.50
C VAL A 11 12.70 2.05 -1.65
N ALA A 12 11.81 1.24 -2.21
CA ALA A 12 10.84 1.68 -3.21
C ALA A 12 9.45 1.76 -2.58
N TRP A 13 8.82 2.93 -2.66
CA TRP A 13 7.41 3.12 -2.33
C TRP A 13 6.63 3.18 -3.66
N ILE A 14 5.89 2.12 -3.97
CA ILE A 14 5.03 2.07 -5.15
C ILE A 14 3.64 2.56 -4.72
N ALA A 15 3.22 3.71 -5.27
CA ALA A 15 1.94 4.35 -5.02
C ALA A 15 1.20 4.49 -6.36
N PRO A 16 0.37 3.52 -6.74
CA PRO A 16 -0.23 3.46 -8.09
C PRO A 16 -1.02 4.70 -8.51
N LEU A 17 -1.82 5.29 -7.61
CA LEU A 17 -2.67 6.43 -7.90
C LEU A 17 -1.98 7.76 -7.56
N ALA A 18 -2.30 8.80 -8.32
CA ALA A 18 -1.76 10.14 -8.08
C ALA A 18 -2.03 10.66 -6.65
N ILE A 19 -3.19 10.34 -6.09
CA ILE A 19 -3.56 10.71 -4.71
C ILE A 19 -2.74 9.94 -3.66
N GLU A 20 -2.38 8.70 -3.94
CA GLU A 20 -1.52 7.88 -3.08
C GLU A 20 -0.08 8.39 -3.12
N ALA A 21 0.41 8.75 -4.31
CA ALA A 21 1.72 9.36 -4.48
C ALA A 21 1.79 10.72 -3.78
N GLU A 22 0.75 11.55 -3.87
CA GLU A 22 0.68 12.82 -3.15
C GLU A 22 0.76 12.62 -1.63
N ALA A 23 0.03 11.64 -1.09
CA ALA A 23 0.12 11.29 0.33
C ALA A 23 1.54 10.83 0.71
N ALA A 24 2.15 9.97 -0.11
CA ALA A 24 3.53 9.48 0.10
C ALA A 24 4.54 10.64 0.12
N ILE A 25 4.43 11.60 -0.81
CA ILE A 25 5.30 12.79 -0.86
C ILE A 25 5.18 13.61 0.42
N HIS A 26 3.96 13.81 0.92
CA HIS A 26 3.74 14.57 2.16
C HIS A 26 4.25 13.83 3.41
N MET A 27 4.34 12.50 3.38
CA MET A 27 4.91 11.70 4.46
C MET A 27 6.44 11.82 4.57
N LEU A 28 7.15 12.15 3.49
CA LEU A 28 8.61 12.27 3.50
C LEU A 28 9.10 13.34 4.50
N ASP A 29 10.27 13.08 5.08
CA ASP A 29 11.00 14.06 5.92
C ASP A 29 11.60 15.17 5.04
N GLY A 30 11.95 14.84 3.79
CA GLY A 30 12.28 15.81 2.76
C GLY A 30 12.52 15.18 1.38
N LEU A 31 12.45 16.04 0.36
CA LEU A 31 12.70 15.66 -1.04
C LEU A 31 14.19 15.81 -1.37
N HIS A 32 14.71 14.88 -2.17
CA HIS A 32 16.04 15.02 -2.78
C HIS A 32 15.92 15.90 -4.03
N PRO A 33 16.63 17.04 -4.10
CA PRO A 33 16.60 17.89 -5.28
C PRO A 33 17.36 17.23 -6.42
N GLY A 34 16.75 17.11 -7.59
CA GLY A 34 17.42 16.53 -8.75
C GLY A 34 16.49 15.72 -9.62
N ARG A 35 17.07 14.96 -10.54
CA ARG A 35 16.37 13.98 -11.36
C ARG A 35 17.26 12.77 -11.60
N PHE A 36 16.65 11.63 -11.90
CA PHE A 36 17.39 10.48 -12.40
C PHE A 36 17.61 10.62 -13.91
N ALA A 37 18.78 10.20 -14.39
CA ALA A 37 19.09 10.19 -15.82
C ALA A 37 18.37 9.03 -16.51
N LEU A 38 17.25 9.34 -17.18
CA LEU A 38 16.46 8.37 -17.93
C LEU A 38 17.06 8.09 -19.31
N LYS A 39 16.86 6.87 -19.81
CA LYS A 39 17.26 6.41 -21.14
C LYS A 39 16.01 6.20 -22.00
N ARG A 40 16.20 6.19 -23.32
CA ARG A 40 15.12 5.78 -24.23
C ARG A 40 14.70 4.35 -23.91
N GLY A 41 13.41 4.17 -23.63
CA GLY A 41 12.83 2.89 -23.20
C GLY A 41 12.48 2.81 -21.72
N ASP A 42 12.85 3.82 -20.91
CA ASP A 42 12.30 3.96 -19.56
C ASP A 42 10.88 4.57 -19.66
N ASP A 43 9.89 3.91 -19.07
CA ASP A 43 8.47 4.29 -19.07
C ASP A 43 8.09 5.09 -17.81
N TYR A 44 8.78 4.84 -16.69
CA TYR A 44 8.44 5.43 -15.39
C TYR A 44 9.47 6.45 -14.90
N VAL A 45 8.98 7.49 -14.24
CA VAL A 45 9.79 8.48 -13.52
C VAL A 45 9.57 8.34 -12.02
N TYR A 46 10.53 8.84 -11.24
CA TYR A 46 10.56 8.63 -9.79
C TYR A 46 10.74 9.94 -9.05
N ILE A 47 10.10 10.03 -7.89
CA ILE A 47 10.33 11.11 -6.92
C ILE A 47 11.28 10.58 -5.86
N ALA A 48 12.35 11.31 -5.59
CA ALA A 48 13.35 10.93 -4.62
C ALA A 48 13.15 11.69 -3.30
N GLY A 49 13.27 10.99 -2.18
CA GLY A 49 13.20 11.60 -0.86
C GLY A 49 13.91 10.78 0.21
N HIS A 50 13.80 11.27 1.44
CA HIS A 50 14.24 10.55 2.62
C HIS A 50 13.13 10.44 3.66
N LEU A 51 13.15 9.34 4.40
CA LEU A 51 12.22 9.08 5.49
C LEU A 51 12.93 8.24 6.55
N GLN A 52 13.03 8.77 7.77
CA GLN A 52 13.59 8.09 8.95
C GLN A 52 14.96 7.43 8.69
N GLY A 53 15.84 8.13 7.96
CA GLY A 53 17.20 7.64 7.65
C GLY A 53 17.29 6.74 6.41
N HIS A 54 16.19 6.47 5.72
CA HIS A 54 16.19 5.72 4.46
C HIS A 54 16.07 6.67 3.26
N ASN A 55 16.87 6.41 2.22
CA ASN A 55 16.67 7.01 0.90
C ASN A 55 15.63 6.21 0.13
N ILE A 56 14.52 6.87 -0.18
CA ILE A 56 13.32 6.25 -0.76
C ILE A 56 13.05 6.85 -2.13
N ILE A 57 12.62 6.01 -3.07
CA ILE A 57 11.96 6.45 -4.29
C ILE A 57 10.47 6.22 -4.21
N ILE A 58 9.67 7.16 -4.70
CA ILE A 58 8.24 7.00 -4.93
C ILE A 58 8.04 6.77 -6.42
N ALA A 59 7.38 5.67 -6.77
CA ALA A 59 7.02 5.30 -8.13
C ALA A 59 5.49 5.29 -8.26
N THR A 60 4.97 5.96 -9.31
CA THR A 60 3.53 6.09 -9.58
C THR A 60 3.23 5.76 -11.03
N LEU A 61 1.98 5.41 -11.32
CA LEU A 61 1.56 5.20 -12.70
C LEU A 61 1.54 6.52 -13.49
N PRO A 62 1.90 6.47 -14.79
CA PRO A 62 1.68 7.56 -15.73
C PRO A 62 0.21 8.00 -15.76
N THR A 63 0.00 9.29 -15.99
CA THR A 63 -1.36 9.84 -16.12
C THR A 63 -2.11 9.15 -17.26
N GLY A 64 -3.31 8.65 -16.96
CA GLY A 64 -4.17 7.97 -17.93
C GLY A 64 -3.86 6.49 -18.15
N GLN A 65 -2.81 5.94 -17.53
CA GLN A 65 -2.57 4.49 -17.54
C GLN A 65 -3.56 3.79 -16.59
N GLU A 66 -4.14 2.68 -17.05
CA GLU A 66 -5.03 1.87 -16.23
C GLU A 66 -4.26 1.22 -15.06
N TYR A 67 -4.86 1.28 -13.88
CA TYR A 67 -4.35 0.59 -12.71
C TYR A 67 -4.63 -0.91 -12.81
N GLY A 68 -3.72 -1.73 -12.28
CA GLY A 68 -3.87 -3.18 -12.29
C GLY A 68 -2.57 -3.90 -11.98
N THR A 69 -2.67 -5.22 -11.82
CA THR A 69 -1.54 -6.11 -11.51
C THR A 69 -0.43 -6.01 -12.55
N GLY A 70 -0.78 -5.97 -13.84
CA GLY A 70 0.19 -5.82 -14.94
C GLY A 70 0.93 -4.48 -14.91
N SER A 71 0.20 -3.38 -14.74
CA SER A 71 0.80 -2.04 -14.63
C SER A 71 1.71 -1.91 -13.40
N ALA A 72 1.31 -2.44 -12.25
CA ALA A 72 2.15 -2.46 -11.04
C ALA A 72 3.40 -3.32 -11.22
N ALA A 73 3.29 -4.48 -11.88
CA ALA A 73 4.43 -5.34 -12.20
C ALA A 73 5.42 -4.66 -13.15
N ALA A 74 4.94 -3.89 -14.12
CA ALA A 74 5.78 -3.12 -15.03
C ALA A 74 6.58 -2.04 -14.29
N ILE A 75 5.95 -1.28 -13.38
CA ILE A 75 6.66 -0.34 -12.49
C ILE A 75 7.73 -1.08 -11.69
N ALA A 76 7.35 -2.16 -10.99
CA ALA A 76 8.26 -2.90 -10.12
C ALA A 76 9.47 -3.47 -10.91
N SER A 77 9.23 -3.93 -12.14
CA SER A 77 10.28 -4.43 -13.03
C SER A 77 11.28 -3.32 -13.39
N GLN A 78 10.79 -2.13 -13.77
CA GLN A 78 11.68 -1.01 -14.07
C GLN A 78 12.42 -0.52 -12.83
N VAL A 79 11.75 -0.40 -11.67
CA VAL A 79 12.41 -0.05 -10.40
C VAL A 79 13.58 -1.00 -10.14
N LYS A 80 13.35 -2.32 -10.24
CA LYS A 80 14.38 -3.33 -10.03
C LYS A 80 15.55 -3.23 -11.02
N SER A 81 15.27 -2.87 -12.27
CA SER A 81 16.31 -2.69 -13.29
C SER A 81 17.06 -1.36 -13.14
N PHE A 82 16.40 -0.32 -12.66
CA PHE A 82 16.92 1.05 -12.63
C PHE A 82 17.70 1.35 -11.35
N PHE A 83 17.32 0.76 -10.22
CA PHE A 83 17.91 0.98 -8.90
C PHE A 83 18.58 -0.29 -8.37
N PRO A 84 19.91 -0.45 -8.55
CA PRO A 84 20.60 -1.69 -8.22
C PRO A 84 20.62 -2.04 -6.73
N ASN A 85 20.50 -1.03 -5.85
CA ASN A 85 20.61 -1.17 -4.41
C ASN A 85 19.25 -1.19 -3.68
N ILE A 86 18.13 -1.28 -4.42
CA ILE A 86 16.82 -1.48 -3.79
C ILE A 86 16.84 -2.78 -3.00
N TRP A 87 16.60 -2.65 -1.71
CA TRP A 87 16.52 -3.75 -0.77
C TRP A 87 15.12 -4.36 -0.75
N PHE A 88 14.09 -3.52 -0.69
CA PHE A 88 12.70 -3.96 -0.78
C PHE A 88 11.79 -2.85 -1.33
N GLY A 89 10.65 -3.29 -1.87
CA GLY A 89 9.57 -2.40 -2.31
C GLY A 89 8.32 -2.60 -1.46
N LEU A 90 7.61 -1.51 -1.20
CA LEU A 90 6.31 -1.48 -0.55
C LEU A 90 5.29 -0.96 -1.54
N LEU A 91 4.26 -1.77 -1.84
CA LEU A 91 3.07 -1.30 -2.53
C LEU A 91 2.11 -0.73 -1.48
N VAL A 92 1.88 0.58 -1.51
CA VAL A 92 1.05 1.27 -0.53
C VAL A 92 0.01 2.09 -1.26
N GLY A 93 -1.26 1.83 -0.93
CA GLY A 93 -2.40 2.47 -1.57
C GLY A 93 -3.68 2.28 -0.80
N VAL A 94 -4.77 2.84 -1.32
CA VAL A 94 -6.11 2.70 -0.76
C VAL A 94 -6.74 1.38 -1.20
N ALA A 95 -7.54 0.80 -0.33
CA ALA A 95 -8.27 -0.43 -0.62
C ALA A 95 -9.67 -0.38 -0.02
N ALA A 96 -10.60 -1.11 -0.63
CA ALA A 96 -11.90 -1.35 -0.05
C ALA A 96 -11.82 -2.42 1.05
N GLY A 97 -12.50 -2.19 2.16
CA GLY A 97 -12.67 -3.17 3.23
C GLY A 97 -13.96 -3.97 3.05
N LEU A 98 -13.91 -5.27 3.34
CA LEU A 98 -15.09 -6.14 3.42
C LEU A 98 -15.21 -6.71 4.84
N PRO A 99 -15.92 -6.02 5.73
CA PRO A 99 -16.17 -6.48 7.08
C PRO A 99 -17.07 -7.72 7.07
N ASN A 100 -16.88 -8.61 8.03
CA ASN A 100 -17.73 -9.77 8.24
C ASN A 100 -17.98 -9.87 9.74
N LEU A 101 -19.06 -9.28 10.21
CA LEU A 101 -19.44 -9.30 11.63
C LEU A 101 -20.07 -10.63 12.05
N ALA A 102 -20.50 -11.45 11.08
CA ALA A 102 -21.13 -12.74 11.32
C ALA A 102 -20.12 -13.86 11.63
N ARG A 103 -18.82 -13.69 11.31
CA ARG A 103 -17.78 -14.67 11.67
C ARG A 103 -17.41 -14.61 13.15
N ALA A 104 -16.87 -15.70 13.69
CA ALA A 104 -16.33 -15.78 15.05
C ALA A 104 -14.82 -16.08 15.04
N PRO A 105 -13.94 -15.18 15.53
CA PRO A 105 -14.24 -13.81 16.00
C PRO A 105 -14.63 -12.89 14.83
N PRO A 106 -15.33 -11.75 15.05
CA PRO A 106 -15.75 -10.84 13.99
C PRO A 106 -14.57 -10.30 13.16
N ARG A 107 -14.81 -10.02 11.87
CA ARG A 107 -13.90 -9.26 10.99
C ARG A 107 -14.41 -7.84 10.89
N ASP A 108 -14.10 -7.02 11.86
CA ASP A 108 -14.52 -5.63 11.85
C ASP A 108 -13.45 -4.75 11.21
N ILE A 109 -13.44 -4.69 9.87
CA ILE A 109 -12.57 -3.77 9.13
C ILE A 109 -13.27 -2.41 9.06
N ARG A 110 -12.57 -1.36 9.44
CA ARG A 110 -13.11 0.00 9.53
C ARG A 110 -12.41 0.95 8.55
N LEU A 111 -13.07 2.05 8.22
CA LEU A 111 -12.41 3.13 7.49
C LEU A 111 -11.25 3.67 8.34
N GLY A 112 -10.08 3.83 7.72
CA GLY A 112 -8.85 4.24 8.39
C GLY A 112 -7.95 3.07 8.84
N ASP A 113 -8.44 1.83 8.83
CA ASP A 113 -7.61 0.67 9.12
C ASP A 113 -6.48 0.51 8.09
N VAL A 114 -5.26 0.30 8.60
CA VAL A 114 -4.10 -0.04 7.77
C VAL A 114 -3.93 -1.55 7.78
N LEU A 115 -4.11 -2.17 6.62
CA LEU A 115 -3.93 -3.60 6.43
C LEU A 115 -2.51 -3.90 5.94
N VAL A 116 -1.82 -4.79 6.66
CA VAL A 116 -0.50 -5.29 6.25
C VAL A 116 -0.64 -6.76 5.88
N ALA A 117 -0.33 -7.09 4.63
CA ALA A 117 -0.38 -8.46 4.14
C ALA A 117 0.80 -9.28 4.68
N VAL A 118 0.51 -10.31 5.47
CA VAL A 118 1.52 -11.22 6.04
C VAL A 118 1.09 -12.66 5.78
N ALA A 119 1.99 -13.46 5.21
CA ALA A 119 1.74 -14.89 5.06
C ALA A 119 1.77 -15.59 6.43
N ASN A 120 0.87 -16.55 6.64
CA ASN A 120 0.79 -17.34 7.86
C ASN A 120 0.85 -18.83 7.54
N GLY A 121 2.05 -19.42 7.66
CA GLY A 121 2.30 -20.80 7.27
C GLY A 121 2.00 -21.00 5.78
N GLU A 122 1.05 -21.88 5.48
CA GLU A 122 0.61 -22.17 4.11
C GLU A 122 -0.40 -21.16 3.55
N LYS A 123 -0.90 -20.23 4.39
CA LYS A 123 -1.86 -19.21 3.96
C LYS A 123 -1.10 -18.00 3.39
N PRO A 124 -1.26 -17.67 2.10
CA PRO A 124 -0.63 -16.50 1.53
C PRO A 124 -1.22 -15.23 2.14
N GLY A 125 -0.38 -14.19 2.31
CA GLY A 125 -0.84 -12.88 2.76
C GLY A 125 -1.67 -12.14 1.72
N LEU A 126 -1.57 -12.54 0.45
CA LEU A 126 -2.27 -11.95 -0.68
C LEU A 126 -2.72 -13.06 -1.64
N VAL A 127 -3.99 -13.01 -2.05
CA VAL A 127 -4.63 -13.99 -2.96
C VAL A 127 -5.14 -13.24 -4.18
N ALA A 128 -4.76 -13.71 -5.37
CA ALA A 128 -5.29 -13.20 -6.65
C ALA A 128 -6.64 -13.88 -6.93
N TYR A 129 -7.74 -13.13 -6.74
CA TYR A 129 -9.11 -13.63 -6.88
C TYR A 129 -9.60 -13.72 -8.34
N ASP A 130 -8.93 -13.04 -9.26
CA ASP A 130 -9.24 -12.98 -10.70
C ASP A 130 -8.67 -14.17 -11.49
N LEU A 131 -7.83 -14.99 -10.84
CA LEU A 131 -7.20 -16.14 -11.47
C LEU A 131 -7.81 -17.45 -10.96
N GLY A 132 -8.77 -17.98 -11.73
CA GLY A 132 -9.40 -19.27 -11.51
C GLY A 132 -9.34 -20.18 -12.74
N LYS A 133 -9.51 -21.47 -12.51
CA LYS A 133 -9.66 -22.51 -13.53
C LYS A 133 -10.96 -23.23 -13.26
N ASP A 134 -11.76 -23.35 -14.30
CA ASP A 134 -12.95 -24.20 -14.28
C ASP A 134 -12.51 -25.68 -14.23
N THR A 135 -12.93 -26.39 -13.19
CA THR A 135 -12.67 -27.83 -13.03
C THR A 135 -13.86 -28.71 -13.40
N GLY A 136 -14.82 -28.16 -14.15
CA GLY A 136 -15.98 -28.89 -14.69
C GLY A 136 -17.15 -29.01 -13.72
N GLY A 137 -17.16 -28.19 -12.67
CA GLY A 137 -18.19 -28.17 -11.63
C GLY A 137 -18.10 -26.95 -10.71
N ASP A 138 -16.87 -26.50 -10.42
CA ASP A 138 -16.58 -25.30 -9.63
C ASP A 138 -15.44 -24.48 -10.26
N LEU A 139 -15.42 -23.16 -9.97
CA LEU A 139 -14.27 -22.32 -10.26
C LEU A 139 -13.23 -22.52 -9.14
N GLU A 140 -12.18 -23.28 -9.42
CA GLU A 140 -11.04 -23.38 -8.52
C GLU A 140 -10.11 -22.19 -8.74
N LEU A 141 -9.91 -21.37 -7.71
CA LEU A 141 -8.86 -20.36 -7.75
C LEU A 141 -7.51 -21.07 -7.97
N LEU A 142 -6.77 -20.67 -8.99
CA LEU A 142 -5.51 -21.29 -9.43
C LEU A 142 -4.37 -21.21 -8.40
N HIS A 143 -4.64 -20.66 -7.22
CA HIS A 143 -3.65 -20.21 -6.23
C HIS A 143 -3.83 -20.85 -4.85
N SER A 144 -4.44 -22.03 -4.75
CA SER A 144 -4.41 -22.90 -3.55
C SER A 144 -3.00 -23.41 -3.22
N GLY A 145 -2.00 -22.52 -3.08
CA GLY A 145 -0.61 -22.85 -2.72
C GLY A 145 0.51 -22.11 -3.45
N ARG A 146 0.23 -21.22 -4.42
CA ARG A 146 1.29 -20.36 -5.00
C ARG A 146 1.44 -19.09 -4.17
N VAL A 147 2.37 -19.15 -3.23
CA VAL A 147 2.85 -18.01 -2.44
C VAL A 147 3.45 -17.00 -3.42
N LEU A 148 2.87 -15.79 -3.49
CA LEU A 148 3.53 -14.64 -4.12
C LEU A 148 4.89 -14.45 -3.44
N ALA A 149 5.88 -13.88 -4.16
CA ALA A 149 7.25 -13.75 -3.67
C ALA A 149 7.32 -13.45 -2.16
N ASN A 150 8.10 -14.25 -1.43
CA ASN A 150 8.21 -14.11 0.01
C ASN A 150 8.61 -12.68 0.37
N THR A 151 7.88 -12.07 1.29
CA THR A 151 8.25 -10.78 1.86
C THR A 151 9.65 -10.87 2.46
N GLU A 152 10.49 -9.86 2.19
CA GLU A 152 11.85 -9.81 2.71
C GLU A 152 11.88 -9.96 4.24
N SER A 153 12.84 -10.73 4.75
CA SER A 153 12.89 -11.11 6.16
C SER A 153 13.00 -9.90 7.11
N VAL A 154 13.65 -8.82 6.67
CA VAL A 154 13.70 -7.56 7.41
C VAL A 154 12.30 -6.96 7.59
N VAL A 155 11.45 -6.99 6.57
CA VAL A 155 10.11 -6.41 6.62
C VAL A 155 9.24 -7.26 7.55
N LEU A 156 9.36 -8.59 7.48
CA LEU A 156 8.69 -9.49 8.43
C LEU A 156 9.17 -9.29 9.88
N SER A 157 10.47 -9.04 10.07
CA SER A 157 11.03 -8.72 11.38
C SER A 157 10.52 -7.38 11.91
N ALA A 158 10.42 -6.36 11.07
CA ALA A 158 9.83 -5.07 11.42
C ALA A 158 8.35 -5.22 11.84
N ILE A 159 7.56 -5.98 11.10
CA ILE A 159 6.17 -6.30 11.45
C ILE A 159 6.10 -7.03 12.79
N THR A 160 6.98 -8.00 13.01
CA THR A 160 7.06 -8.73 14.29
C THR A 160 7.38 -7.77 15.44
N SER A 161 8.31 -6.84 15.24
CA SER A 161 8.64 -5.81 16.23
C SER A 161 7.43 -4.93 16.52
N ILE A 162 6.76 -4.38 15.50
CA ILE A 162 5.55 -3.55 15.65
C ILE A 162 4.49 -4.29 16.46
N ASN A 163 4.23 -5.56 16.14
CA ASN A 163 3.24 -6.37 16.85
C ASN A 163 3.58 -6.60 18.33
N HIS A 164 4.87 -6.74 18.68
CA HIS A 164 5.29 -6.89 20.08
C HIS A 164 5.11 -5.60 20.90
N HIS A 165 5.23 -4.44 20.25
CA HIS A 165 5.10 -3.15 20.92
C HIS A 165 3.66 -2.62 20.93
N MET A 166 2.71 -3.27 20.24
CA MET A 166 1.28 -2.97 20.38
C MET A 166 0.78 -3.41 21.78
N PRO A 167 0.12 -2.54 22.56
CA PRO A 167 -0.55 -1.29 22.15
C PRO A 167 0.23 0.02 22.38
N TYR A 168 1.46 -0.05 22.89
CA TYR A 168 2.26 1.09 23.34
C TYR A 168 2.69 2.03 22.19
N ASP A 169 2.83 1.50 20.98
CA ASP A 169 3.31 2.24 19.80
C ASP A 169 2.22 2.99 19.03
N SER A 170 0.94 2.89 19.44
CA SER A 170 -0.15 3.66 18.80
C SER A 170 0.13 5.16 18.78
N GLN A 171 0.82 5.68 19.80
CA GLN A 171 1.24 7.08 19.87
C GLN A 171 2.27 7.45 18.79
N ILE A 172 3.14 6.52 18.40
CA ILE A 172 4.16 6.76 17.37
C ILE A 172 3.48 6.96 16.01
N PHE A 173 2.54 6.08 15.66
CA PHE A 173 1.78 6.21 14.41
C PHE A 173 0.94 7.50 14.37
N LEU A 174 0.31 7.85 15.49
CA LEU A 174 -0.49 9.07 15.59
C LEU A 174 0.35 10.34 15.38
N GLN A 175 1.60 10.37 15.82
CA GLN A 175 2.49 11.52 15.59
C GLN A 175 2.74 11.74 14.10
N HIS A 176 2.98 10.68 13.34
CA HIS A 176 3.15 10.76 11.89
C HIS A 176 1.86 11.22 11.20
N PHE A 177 0.72 10.68 11.61
CA PHE A 177 -0.59 11.08 11.09
C PHE A 177 -0.89 12.56 11.35
N VAL A 178 -0.67 13.06 12.56
CA VAL A 178 -0.88 14.48 12.91
C VAL A 178 0.09 15.37 12.15
N SER A 179 1.35 14.95 11.97
CA SER A 179 2.32 15.68 11.15
C SER A 179 1.88 15.78 9.70
N LEU A 180 1.38 14.68 9.13
CA LEU A 180 0.81 14.65 7.78
C LEU A 180 -0.38 15.60 7.67
N GLN A 181 -1.34 15.54 8.60
CA GLN A 181 -2.51 16.42 8.61
C GLN A 181 -2.12 17.89 8.55
N LYS A 182 -1.13 18.32 9.33
CA LYS A 182 -0.61 19.70 9.29
C LYS A 182 0.00 20.08 7.94
N LYS A 183 0.72 19.16 7.29
CA LYS A 183 1.33 19.40 5.97
C LYS A 183 0.27 19.54 4.86
N VAL A 184 -0.87 18.87 4.99
CA VAL A 184 -1.92 18.82 3.97
C VAL A 184 -3.11 19.73 4.25
N GLU A 185 -3.20 20.31 5.46
CA GLU A 185 -4.31 21.16 5.92
C GLU A 185 -4.61 22.31 4.94
N ALA A 186 -3.56 22.95 4.40
CA ALA A 186 -3.70 24.06 3.46
C ALA A 186 -4.37 23.67 2.13
N LYS A 187 -4.26 22.40 1.72
CA LYS A 187 -4.83 21.90 0.46
C LYS A 187 -6.23 21.33 0.61
N ARG A 188 -6.66 20.97 1.83
CA ARG A 188 -7.94 20.30 2.14
C ARG A 188 -8.21 19.01 1.34
N THR A 189 -7.17 18.38 0.78
CA THR A 189 -7.31 17.18 -0.06
C THR A 189 -7.45 15.89 0.75
N PHE A 190 -6.91 15.86 1.98
CA PHE A 190 -6.83 14.66 2.83
C PHE A 190 -7.54 14.87 4.17
N VAL A 191 -8.80 15.31 4.12
CA VAL A 191 -9.60 15.50 5.34
C VAL A 191 -9.96 14.14 5.93
N ASP A 192 -9.62 13.94 7.20
CA ASP A 192 -10.11 12.82 7.98
C ASP A 192 -11.55 13.13 8.46
N PRO A 193 -12.58 12.39 8.01
CA PRO A 193 -13.95 12.62 8.43
C PRO A 193 -14.20 12.22 9.89
N GLY A 194 -13.30 11.47 10.52
CA GLY A 194 -13.44 10.95 11.87
C GLY A 194 -14.17 9.61 11.92
N GLN A 195 -13.88 8.83 12.96
CA GLN A 195 -14.46 7.49 13.13
C GLN A 195 -15.99 7.51 13.33
N ASP A 196 -16.56 8.61 13.80
CA ASP A 196 -18.02 8.78 13.93
C ASP A 196 -18.75 8.79 12.58
N LYS A 197 -18.01 8.94 11.47
CA LYS A 197 -18.53 8.87 10.11
C LYS A 197 -18.35 7.51 9.45
N ASP A 198 -17.66 6.56 10.10
CA ASP A 198 -17.57 5.20 9.61
C ASP A 198 -18.90 4.47 9.81
N LYS A 199 -19.64 4.30 8.72
CA LYS A 199 -20.97 3.69 8.71
C LYS A 199 -20.97 2.43 7.85
N LEU A 200 -21.45 1.33 8.42
CA LEU A 200 -21.78 0.13 7.66
C LEU A 200 -23.20 0.19 7.17
N TYR A 201 -23.39 -0.20 5.92
CA TYR A 201 -24.70 -0.45 5.40
C TYR A 201 -24.82 -1.88 4.93
N ASP A 202 -25.97 -2.49 5.21
CA ASP A 202 -26.38 -3.79 4.70
C ASP A 202 -27.74 -3.64 3.99
N THR A 203 -28.17 -4.70 3.31
CA THR A 203 -29.44 -4.73 2.58
C THR A 203 -30.38 -5.73 3.23
N ASP A 204 -31.56 -5.29 3.64
CA ASP A 204 -32.58 -6.18 4.19
C ASP A 204 -33.23 -7.08 3.10
N ASP A 205 -34.05 -8.04 3.52
CA ASP A 205 -34.75 -8.97 2.63
C ASP A 205 -35.69 -8.28 1.61
N LYS A 206 -35.97 -6.99 1.79
CA LYS A 206 -36.81 -6.16 0.90
C LYS A 206 -35.97 -5.25 0.00
N GLY A 207 -34.65 -5.38 0.01
CA GLY A 207 -33.74 -4.56 -0.78
C GLY A 207 -33.48 -3.17 -0.20
N LYS A 208 -33.87 -2.89 1.05
CA LYS A 208 -33.67 -1.59 1.68
C LYS A 208 -32.33 -1.54 2.40
N THR A 209 -31.59 -0.47 2.17
CA THR A 209 -30.35 -0.17 2.88
C THR A 209 -30.63 0.13 4.36
N ILE A 210 -29.96 -0.58 5.25
CA ILE A 210 -30.02 -0.40 6.71
C ILE A 210 -28.62 -0.18 7.26
N GLU A 211 -28.48 0.71 8.25
CA GLU A 211 -27.21 0.94 8.95
C GLU A 211 -27.00 -0.19 9.97
N VAL A 212 -25.84 -0.86 9.92
CA VAL A 212 -25.49 -1.95 10.84
C VAL A 212 -24.69 -1.37 12.00
N GLN A 213 -25.09 -1.70 13.23
CA GLN A 213 -24.31 -1.32 14.40
C GLN A 213 -23.02 -2.14 14.49
N ARG A 214 -21.92 -1.43 14.72
CA ARG A 214 -20.55 -1.93 14.86
C ARG A 214 -19.93 -1.47 16.18
#